data_AF-A0A6H9SCZ2-F1
#
_entry.id   AF-A0A6H9SCZ2-F1
#
_cell.length_a   1.000
_cell.length_b   1.000
_cell.length_c   1.000
_cell.angle_alpha   90.00
_cell.angle_beta   90.00
_cell.angle_gamma   90.00
#
_symmetry.space_group_name_H-M   'P 1'
#
loop_
_entity.id
_entity.type
_entity.pdbx_description
1 polymer ?
#
loop_
_entity_poly.entity_id
_entity_poly.type
_entity_poly.pdbx_seq_one_letter_code
_entity_poly.pdbx_strand_id
1 'polypeptide(L)'
;MFGQGRSLIIIMLFLAGVINYLDRSALSVAAPFIQKDYGLSTGEMGMIFSSFFVGYAAFNFIGGWAADRYGAKTTLLLAMVLWSLFSGLTVLTVGFASLVLIRILFGMGEGPLSVTTSKMVNNWYTPKR
;
A
#
# COMPACT_ATOMS: atom_id res chain seq x y z
N MET A 1 -27.59 -9.22 17.80
CA MET A 1 -26.38 -8.38 17.99
C MET A 1 -25.31 -8.54 16.88
N PHE A 2 -25.66 -8.98 15.66
CA PHE A 2 -24.70 -9.24 14.56
C PHE A 2 -24.50 -8.06 13.57
N GLY A 3 -25.02 -6.85 13.87
CA GLY A 3 -25.01 -5.71 12.94
C GLY A 3 -23.90 -4.69 13.15
N GLN A 4 -23.57 -4.34 14.41
CA GLN A 4 -22.70 -3.19 14.69
C GLN A 4 -21.21 -3.45 14.37
N GLY A 5 -20.71 -4.67 14.61
CA GLY A 5 -19.30 -5.00 14.35
C GLY A 5 -18.95 -5.13 12.86
N ARG A 6 -19.92 -5.49 12.00
CA ARG A 6 -19.68 -5.69 10.57
C ARG A 6 -19.54 -4.36 9.81
N SER A 7 -20.41 -3.40 10.10
CA SER A 7 -20.32 -2.05 9.53
C SER A 7 -19.03 -1.33 9.94
N LEU A 8 -18.56 -1.53 11.18
CA LEU A 8 -17.30 -0.96 11.65
C LEU A 8 -16.10 -1.47 10.84
N ILE A 9 -16.05 -2.78 10.55
CA ILE A 9 -14.97 -3.38 9.76
C ILE A 9 -14.96 -2.83 8.33
N ILE A 10 -16.14 -2.65 7.71
CA ILE A 10 -16.22 -2.03 6.38
C ILE A 10 -15.70 -0.60 6.41
N ILE A 11 -16.10 0.20 7.42
CA ILE A 11 -15.61 1.58 7.57
C ILE A 11 -14.10 1.59 7.74
N MET A 12 -13.54 0.69 8.55
CA MET A 12 -12.09 0.57 8.73
C MET A 12 -11.36 0.21 7.42
N LEU A 13 -11.89 -0.75 6.66
CA LEU A 13 -11.33 -1.14 5.36
C LEU A 13 -11.43 -0.01 4.32
N PHE A 14 -12.55 0.73 4.34
CA PHE A 14 -12.74 1.89 3.50
C PHE A 14 -11.73 2.99 3.83
N LEU A 15 -11.56 3.33 5.11
CA LEU A 15 -10.56 4.30 5.56
C LEU A 15 -9.14 3.87 5.20
N ALA A 16 -8.81 2.58 5.33
CA ALA A 16 -7.53 2.05 4.88
C ALA A 16 -7.31 2.24 3.37
N GLY A 17 -8.36 2.03 2.56
CA GLY A 17 -8.33 2.32 1.12
C GLY A 17 -8.16 3.80 0.80
N VAL A 18 -8.79 4.69 1.57
CA VAL A 18 -8.62 6.15 1.42
C VAL A 18 -7.17 6.56 1.74
N ILE A 19 -6.61 6.08 2.85
CA ILE A 19 -5.22 6.36 3.25
C ILE A 19 -4.25 5.89 2.16
N ASN A 20 -4.45 4.68 1.64
CA ASN A 20 -3.65 4.12 0.55
C ASN A 20 -3.63 5.01 -0.70
N TYR A 21 -4.80 5.51 -1.12
CA TYR A 21 -4.89 6.42 -2.26
C TYR A 21 -4.26 7.79 -1.98
N LEU A 22 -4.37 8.28 -0.75
CA LEU A 22 -3.73 9.53 -0.33
C LEU A 22 -2.21 9.41 -0.37
N ASP A 23 -1.64 8.32 0.15
CA ASP A 23 -0.18 8.10 0.14
C ASP A 23 0.39 8.04 -1.27
N ARG A 24 -0.32 7.40 -2.21
CA ARG A 24 0.05 7.41 -3.64
C ARG A 24 -0.02 8.81 -4.26
N SER A 25 -1.06 9.57 -3.92
CA SER A 25 -1.26 10.92 -4.45
C SER A 25 -0.23 11.91 -3.91
N ALA A 26 0.22 11.72 -2.66
CA ALA A 26 1.21 12.58 -2.01
C ALA A 26 2.53 12.66 -2.81
N LEU A 27 3.01 11.54 -3.37
CA LEU A 27 4.21 11.56 -4.23
C LEU A 27 3.98 12.38 -5.51
N SER A 28 2.79 12.29 -6.11
CA SER A 28 2.44 13.05 -7.32
C SER A 28 2.47 14.55 -7.06
N VAL A 29 1.95 14.98 -5.90
CA VAL A 29 1.98 16.38 -5.48
C VAL A 29 3.42 16.84 -5.16
N ALA A 30 4.23 15.98 -4.56
CA ALA A 30 5.62 16.28 -4.22
C ALA A 30 6.58 16.20 -5.42
N ALA A 31 6.19 15.56 -6.53
CA ALA A 31 7.01 15.33 -7.70
C ALA A 31 7.77 16.56 -8.23
N PRO A 32 7.13 17.71 -8.50
CA PRO A 32 7.84 18.87 -9.03
C PRO A 32 8.87 19.44 -8.05
N PHE A 33 8.65 19.30 -6.73
CA PHE A 33 9.60 19.73 -5.70
C PHE A 33 10.80 18.80 -5.66
N ILE A 34 10.55 17.49 -5.62
CA ILE A 34 11.60 16.44 -5.64
C ILE A 34 12.47 16.57 -6.91
N GLN A 35 11.85 16.82 -8.06
CA GLN A 35 12.58 17.05 -9.31
C GLN A 35 13.49 18.27 -9.24
N LYS A 36 13.03 19.36 -8.65
CA LYS A 36 13.82 20.58 -8.49
C LYS A 36 14.97 20.40 -7.49
N ASP A 37 14.70 19.76 -6.37
CA ASP A 37 15.68 19.60 -5.28
C ASP A 37 16.80 18.61 -5.63
N TYR A 38 16.47 17.52 -6.32
CA TYR A 38 17.44 16.50 -6.74
C TYR A 38 17.91 16.64 -8.20
N GLY A 39 17.42 17.64 -8.93
CA GLY A 39 17.77 17.85 -10.34
C GLY A 39 17.34 16.71 -11.26
N LEU A 40 16.26 16.01 -10.93
CA LEU A 40 15.81 14.83 -11.67
C LEU A 40 15.07 15.21 -12.95
N SER A 41 15.33 14.46 -14.02
CA SER A 41 14.58 14.54 -15.26
C SER A 41 13.15 14.01 -15.09
N THR A 42 12.26 14.38 -16.01
CA THR A 42 10.90 13.83 -16.08
C THR A 42 10.89 12.32 -16.32
N GLY A 43 11.87 11.81 -17.07
CA GLY A 43 12.04 10.36 -17.29
C GLY A 43 12.39 9.62 -16.00
N GLU A 44 13.31 10.17 -15.20
CA GLU A 44 13.67 9.59 -13.89
C GLU A 44 12.51 9.60 -12.92
N MET A 45 11.74 10.69 -12.87
CA MET A 45 10.53 10.72 -12.04
C MET A 45 9.53 9.65 -12.48
N GLY A 46 9.34 9.44 -13.78
CA GLY A 46 8.53 8.35 -14.33
C GLY A 46 9.03 6.96 -13.90
N MET A 47 10.34 6.76 -13.83
CA MET A 47 10.93 5.52 -13.31
C MET A 47 10.67 5.33 -11.82
N ILE A 48 10.76 6.39 -11.00
CA ILE A 48 10.42 6.34 -9.57
C ILE A 48 8.95 5.93 -9.39
N PHE A 49 8.02 6.54 -10.14
CA PHE A 49 6.61 6.14 -10.10
C PHE A 49 6.41 4.69 -10.53
N SER A 50 7.12 4.24 -11.56
CA SER A 50 7.00 2.88 -12.10
C SER A 50 7.56 1.82 -11.14
N SER A 51 8.63 2.15 -10.41
CA SER A 51 9.31 1.23 -9.48
C SER A 51 8.38 0.71 -8.38
N PHE A 52 7.40 1.51 -7.99
CA PHE A 52 6.35 1.11 -7.05
C PHE A 52 5.61 -0.17 -7.52
N PHE A 53 5.30 -0.27 -8.82
CA PHE A 53 4.54 -1.40 -9.35
C PHE A 53 5.30 -2.71 -9.29
N VAL A 54 6.64 -2.66 -9.31
CA VAL A 54 7.50 -3.85 -9.19
C VAL A 54 7.30 -4.51 -7.84
N GLY A 55 7.41 -3.73 -6.75
CA GLY A 55 7.17 -4.23 -5.39
C GLY A 55 5.71 -4.64 -5.18
N TYR A 56 4.78 -3.83 -5.68
CA TYR A 56 3.34 -4.07 -5.57
C TYR A 56 2.92 -5.38 -6.23
N ALA A 57 3.35 -5.65 -7.46
CA ALA A 57 2.97 -6.85 -8.19
C ALA A 57 3.45 -8.12 -7.47
N ALA A 58 4.73 -8.16 -7.05
CA ALA A 58 5.28 -9.32 -6.35
C ALA A 58 4.55 -9.60 -5.03
N PHE A 59 4.27 -8.56 -4.24
CA PHE A 59 3.64 -8.71 -2.92
C PHE A 59 2.12 -8.85 -2.99
N ASN A 60 1.49 -8.57 -4.13
CA ASN A 60 0.09 -8.93 -4.32
C ASN A 60 -0.10 -10.45 -4.26
N PHE A 61 0.76 -11.22 -4.94
CA PHE A 61 0.74 -12.69 -4.91
C PHE A 61 1.18 -13.23 -3.55
N ILE A 62 2.31 -12.74 -3.02
CA ILE A 62 2.84 -13.18 -1.72
C ILE A 62 1.85 -12.85 -0.60
N GLY A 63 1.25 -11.67 -0.64
CA GLY A 63 0.21 -11.24 0.29
C GLY A 63 -1.04 -12.11 0.21
N GLY A 64 -1.43 -12.53 -1.00
CA GLY A 64 -2.52 -13.49 -1.20
C GLY A 64 -2.25 -14.83 -0.51
N TRP A 65 -1.07 -15.41 -0.75
CA TRP A 65 -0.62 -16.66 -0.11
C TRP A 65 -0.48 -16.53 1.41
N ALA A 66 0.12 -15.43 1.89
CA ALA A 66 0.26 -15.17 3.32
C ALA A 66 -1.10 -15.00 4.00
N ALA A 67 -2.07 -14.37 3.34
CA ALA A 67 -3.43 -14.25 3.84
C ALA A 67 -4.14 -15.62 3.96
N ASP A 68 -3.85 -16.58 3.07
CA ASP A 68 -4.38 -17.94 3.17
C ASP A 68 -3.75 -18.72 4.32
N ARG A 69 -2.44 -18.56 4.54
CA ARG A 69 -1.71 -19.33 5.55
C ARG A 69 -1.80 -18.77 6.97
N TYR A 70 -1.72 -17.45 7.10
CA TYR A 70 -1.62 -16.74 8.40
C TYR A 70 -2.88 -15.93 8.74
N GLY A 71 -3.86 -15.91 7.84
CA GLY A 71 -5.12 -15.20 8.00
C GLY A 71 -5.09 -13.76 7.46
N ALA A 72 -6.18 -13.36 6.79
CA ALA A 72 -6.29 -12.07 6.12
C ALA A 72 -6.12 -10.86 7.05
N LYS A 73 -6.59 -10.94 8.30
CA LYS A 73 -6.46 -9.86 9.29
C LYS A 73 -4.99 -9.57 9.64
N THR A 74 -4.23 -10.62 9.96
CA THR A 74 -2.82 -10.48 10.37
C THR A 74 -1.98 -9.97 9.21
N THR A 75 -2.19 -10.51 8.01
CA THR A 75 -1.49 -10.08 6.79
C THR A 75 -1.79 -8.62 6.46
N LEU A 76 -3.05 -8.19 6.57
CA LEU A 76 -3.42 -6.78 6.35
C LEU A 76 -2.76 -5.86 7.38
N LEU A 77 -2.77 -6.22 8.67
CA LEU A 77 -2.14 -5.40 9.71
C LEU A 77 -0.64 -5.25 9.50
N LEU A 78 0.06 -6.34 9.16
CA LEU A 78 1.49 -6.29 8.85
C LEU A 78 1.77 -5.43 7.61
N ALA A 79 0.96 -5.56 6.57
CA ALA A 79 1.05 -4.73 5.36
C ALA A 79 0.87 -3.24 5.69
N MET A 80 -0.15 -2.90 6.50
CA MET A 80 -0.42 -1.53 6.96
C MET A 80 0.78 -0.92 7.71
N VAL A 81 1.36 -1.68 8.64
CA VAL A 81 2.53 -1.23 9.41
C VAL A 81 3.73 -1.03 8.51
N LEU A 82 3.99 -1.97 7.59
CA LEU A 82 5.12 -1.89 6.66
C LEU A 82 4.99 -0.70 5.70
N TRP A 83 3.84 -0.52 5.05
CA TRP A 83 3.69 0.63 4.14
C TRP A 83 3.80 1.95 4.91
N SER A 84 3.25 2.02 6.13
CA SER A 84 3.28 3.25 6.93
C SER A 84 4.70 3.60 7.35
N LEU A 85 5.48 2.58 7.72
CA LEU A 85 6.91 2.73 8.02
C LEU A 85 7.68 3.23 6.79
N PHE A 86 7.49 2.63 5.62
CA PHE A 86 8.18 3.06 4.40
C PHE A 86 7.73 4.44 3.91
N SER A 87 6.46 4.80 4.10
CA SER A 87 5.95 6.14 3.86
C SER A 87 6.72 7.16 4.73
N GLY A 88 6.83 6.90 6.03
CA GLY A 88 7.61 7.75 6.95
C GLY A 88 9.10 7.82 6.59
N LEU A 89 9.70 6.69 6.22
CA LEU A 89 11.11 6.62 5.82
C LEU A 89 11.41 7.34 4.50
N THR A 90 10.39 7.73 3.73
CA THR A 90 10.58 8.52 2.49
C THR A 90 11.29 9.84 2.77
N VAL A 91 11.13 10.43 3.97
CA VAL A 91 11.81 11.67 4.38
C VAL A 91 13.34 11.53 4.43
N LEU A 92 13.85 10.31 4.59
CA LEU A 92 15.30 10.04 4.68
C LEU A 92 15.94 9.78 3.30
N THR A 93 15.17 9.83 2.22
CA THR A 93 15.72 9.66 0.87
C THR A 93 16.53 10.88 0.46
N VAL A 94 17.66 10.66 -0.22
CA VAL A 94 18.66 11.69 -0.57
C VAL A 94 19.03 11.69 -2.05
N GLY A 95 18.17 11.12 -2.91
CA GLY A 95 18.36 11.11 -4.36
C GLY A 95 17.64 9.97 -5.07
N PHE A 96 17.87 9.86 -6.39
CA PHE A 96 17.17 8.93 -7.28
C PHE A 96 17.13 7.48 -6.78
N ALA A 97 18.31 6.88 -6.51
CA ALA A 97 18.38 5.47 -6.12
C ALA A 97 17.66 5.18 -4.80
N SER A 98 17.77 6.08 -3.82
CA SER A 98 17.08 5.94 -2.53
C SER A 98 15.56 6.11 -2.67
N LEU A 99 15.11 6.99 -3.57
CA LEU A 99 13.69 7.16 -3.91
C LEU A 99 13.12 5.93 -4.61
N VAL A 100 13.85 5.35 -5.56
CA VAL A 100 13.46 4.08 -6.21
C VAL A 100 13.35 2.96 -5.18
N LEU A 101 14.36 2.80 -4.32
CA LEU A 101 14.38 1.76 -3.30
C LEU A 101 13.19 1.89 -2.34
N ILE A 102 12.95 3.09 -1.78
CA ILE A 102 11.84 3.28 -0.85
C ILE A 102 10.49 3.05 -1.54
N ARG A 103 10.37 3.38 -2.83
CA ARG A 103 9.13 3.15 -3.59
C ARG A 103 8.88 1.70 -3.91
N ILE A 104 9.91 0.91 -4.16
CA ILE A 104 9.77 -0.55 -4.26
C ILE A 104 9.30 -1.11 -2.92
N LEU A 105 9.96 -0.75 -1.80
CA LEU A 105 9.59 -1.21 -0.46
C LEU A 105 8.16 -0.80 -0.08
N PHE A 106 7.78 0.44 -0.39
CA PHE A 106 6.43 0.94 -0.19
C PHE A 106 5.40 0.15 -1.02
N GLY A 107 5.71 -0.16 -2.28
CA GLY A 107 4.90 -1.03 -3.12
C GLY A 107 4.73 -2.44 -2.55
N MET A 108 5.80 -3.00 -1.97
CA MET A 108 5.74 -4.30 -1.29
C MET A 108 4.76 -4.28 -0.10
N GLY A 109 4.73 -3.17 0.65
CA GLY A 109 3.79 -2.96 1.76
C GLY A 109 2.33 -2.82 1.29
N GLU A 110 2.08 -2.09 0.21
CA GLU A 110 0.71 -1.91 -0.31
C GLU A 110 0.14 -3.13 -1.04
N GLY A 111 1.00 -3.96 -1.64
CA GLY A 111 0.61 -5.11 -2.46
C GLY A 111 -0.50 -6.00 -1.88
N PRO A 112 -0.43 -6.42 -0.60
CA PRO A 112 -1.42 -7.31 0.00
C PRO A 112 -2.82 -6.70 0.25
N LEU A 113 -2.98 -5.37 0.13
CA LEU A 113 -4.21 -4.67 0.56
C LEU A 113 -5.45 -5.16 -0.19
N SER A 114 -5.40 -5.26 -1.52
CA SER A 114 -6.58 -5.59 -2.34
C SER A 114 -7.07 -7.04 -2.13
N VAL A 115 -6.13 -7.99 -2.04
CA VAL A 115 -6.41 -9.41 -1.82
C VAL A 115 -6.89 -9.69 -0.39
N THR A 116 -6.27 -9.06 0.62
CA THR A 116 -6.67 -9.24 2.03
C THR A 116 -8.02 -8.59 2.32
N THR A 117 -8.30 -7.41 1.78
CA THR A 117 -9.58 -6.71 1.91
C THR A 117 -10.71 -7.55 1.33
N SER A 118 -10.54 -8.08 0.12
CA SER A 118 -11.53 -8.96 -0.52
C SER A 118 -11.81 -10.22 0.30
N LYS A 119 -10.76 -10.86 0.84
CA LYS A 119 -10.91 -12.03 1.73
C LYS A 119 -11.59 -11.68 3.06
N MET A 120 -11.27 -10.53 3.67
CA MET A 120 -11.92 -10.06 4.89
C MET A 120 -13.42 -9.83 4.65
N VAL A 121 -13.81 -9.17 3.56
CA VAL A 121 -15.23 -8.97 3.26
C VAL A 121 -15.95 -10.31 3.10
N ASN A 122 -15.39 -11.25 2.33
CA ASN A 122 -16.00 -12.59 2.14
C ASN A 122 -16.10 -13.41 3.44
N ASN A 123 -15.09 -13.34 4.32
CA ASN A 123 -15.10 -14.10 5.57
C ASN A 123 -16.12 -13.54 6.58
N TRP A 124 -16.36 -12.23 6.58
CA TRP A 124 -17.29 -11.57 7.53
C TRP A 124 -18.72 -11.43 7.01
N TYR A 125 -18.90 -11.40 5.69
CA TYR A 125 -20.19 -11.39 5.01
C TYR A 125 -20.37 -12.69 4.24
N THR A 126 -20.91 -13.71 4.90
CA THR A 126 -21.39 -14.93 4.23
C THR A 126 -22.46 -14.54 3.20
N PRO A 127 -22.39 -15.03 1.95
CA PRO A 127 -23.45 -14.80 0.98
C PRO A 127 -24.78 -15.26 1.58
N LYS A 128 -25.78 -14.38 1.63
CA LYS A 128 -27.15 -14.81 1.90
C LYS A 128 -27.55 -15.74 0.75
N ARG A 129 -27.60 -17.04 1.00
CA ARG A 129 -28.27 -18.00 0.12
C ARG A 129 -29.77 -17.75 0.15
#